data_AF-A0A1A8X9P4-F1
#
_entry.id   AF-A0A1A8X9P4-F1
#
_cell.length_a   1.000
_cell.length_b   1.000
_cell.length_c   1.000
_cell.angle_alpha   90.00
_cell.angle_beta   90.00
_cell.angle_gamma   90.00
#
_symmetry.space_group_name_H-M   'P 1'
#
loop_
_entity.id
_entity.type
_entity.pdbx_description
1 polymer ?
#
loop_
_entity_poly.entity_id
_entity_poly.type
_entity_poly.pdbx_seq_one_letter_code
_entity_poly.pdbx_strand_id
1 'polypeptide(L)'
;MMEESYDFFKYFEEYIKYEKSVDTEWTASAYKNECALNGRIFTGELNQLEVICVKFKSFYNSLFFSLSNYDKHNEFAQFLNFWINYQLKANKSFSTTVDSFYNKVKDISFRFDIQNKLKGKIYDINVEQFTNMKFLYDLYSNYSSIKRINDFSISENNCLEYSQKCVKTYEDAIQKCPDDTTIFCKALKVFKGKYDGINKKEALKNCKVQELLPLPEYKAPTVDRRTSQEGELSSMEQSDQTEHPSTPYFSYVIGFTGSFIGIFFTLLILYK
;
A
#
# COMPACT_ATOMS: atom_id res chain seq x y z
N MET A 1 9.62 2.20 14.07
CA MET A 1 8.79 2.21 12.85
C MET A 1 9.52 3.04 11.82
N MET A 2 9.69 2.54 10.59
CA MET A 2 10.24 3.34 9.49
C MET A 2 9.14 4.27 8.96
N GLU A 3 9.53 5.45 8.52
CA GLU A 3 8.63 6.46 7.94
C GLU A 3 8.00 5.95 6.64
N GLU A 4 6.71 6.24 6.44
CA GLU A 4 5.99 5.88 5.22
C GLU A 4 6.53 6.69 4.03
N SER A 5 6.98 6.02 2.98
CA SER A 5 7.40 6.68 1.73
C SER A 5 6.94 5.86 0.52
N TYR A 6 6.57 6.57 -0.54
CA TYR A 6 6.20 6.04 -1.84
C TYR A 6 7.13 6.53 -2.95
N ASP A 7 8.22 7.21 -2.60
CA ASP A 7 9.12 7.84 -3.57
C ASP A 7 9.81 6.81 -4.47
N PHE A 8 9.94 5.57 -3.99
CA PHE A 8 10.52 4.50 -4.78
C PHE A 8 9.74 4.24 -6.08
N PHE A 9 8.43 4.51 -6.14
CA PHE A 9 7.64 4.39 -7.37
C PHE A 9 8.08 5.34 -8.49
N LYS A 10 8.91 6.35 -8.20
CA LYS A 10 9.55 7.20 -9.23
C LYS A 10 10.33 6.38 -10.26
N TYR A 11 10.95 5.26 -9.85
CA TYR A 11 11.76 4.42 -10.73
C TYR A 11 11.04 3.12 -11.14
N PHE A 12 9.71 3.10 -11.09
CA PHE A 12 8.93 1.87 -11.34
C PHE A 12 9.19 1.22 -12.71
N GLU A 13 9.38 2.01 -13.76
CA GLU A 13 9.68 1.48 -15.11
C GLU A 13 11.02 0.72 -15.14
N GLU A 14 11.98 1.12 -14.31
CA GLU A 14 13.26 0.42 -14.15
C GLU A 14 13.04 -0.92 -13.44
N TYR A 15 12.21 -0.94 -12.38
CA TYR A 15 11.88 -2.17 -11.65
C TYR A 15 11.18 -3.21 -12.50
N ILE A 16 10.12 -2.82 -13.23
CA ILE A 16 9.34 -3.76 -14.04
C ILE A 16 10.15 -4.34 -15.20
N LYS A 17 11.14 -3.58 -15.71
CA LYS A 17 12.09 -4.07 -16.72
C LYS A 17 12.94 -5.20 -16.13
N TYR A 18 13.49 -4.99 -14.94
CA TYR A 18 14.25 -6.03 -14.25
C TYR A 18 13.38 -7.23 -13.89
N GLU A 19 12.16 -7.01 -13.41
CA GLU A 19 11.24 -8.10 -13.09
C GLU A 19 10.95 -9.01 -14.28
N LYS A 20 10.68 -8.41 -15.44
CA LYS A 20 10.49 -9.16 -16.69
C LYS A 20 11.77 -9.84 -17.16
N SER A 21 12.94 -9.21 -17.04
CA SER A 21 14.21 -9.83 -17.46
C SER A 21 14.57 -11.01 -16.58
N VAL A 22 14.34 -10.91 -15.27
CA VAL A 22 14.57 -12.01 -14.32
C VAL A 22 13.65 -13.20 -14.59
N ASP A 23 12.42 -12.98 -15.02
CA ASP A 23 11.52 -14.07 -15.44
C ASP A 23 12.03 -14.81 -16.68
N THR A 24 12.78 -14.14 -17.57
CA THR A 24 13.36 -14.75 -18.77
C THR A 24 14.77 -15.31 -18.59
N GLU A 25 15.55 -14.77 -17.65
CA GLU A 25 16.99 -15.06 -17.45
C GLU A 25 17.30 -15.87 -16.17
N TRP A 26 16.28 -16.40 -15.50
CA TRP A 26 16.38 -17.20 -14.26
C TRP A 26 17.47 -18.29 -14.30
N THR A 27 17.81 -18.77 -15.50
CA THR A 27 18.77 -19.84 -15.74
C THR A 27 20.22 -19.52 -15.37
N ALA A 28 20.59 -18.28 -15.02
CA ALA A 28 21.95 -17.98 -14.57
C ALA A 28 22.27 -18.73 -13.26
N SER A 29 23.10 -19.78 -13.37
CA SER A 29 23.56 -20.66 -12.28
C SER A 29 24.12 -19.87 -11.08
N ALA A 30 24.70 -18.69 -11.33
CA ALA A 30 25.27 -17.80 -10.33
C ALA A 30 24.27 -17.36 -9.24
N TYR A 31 22.98 -17.18 -9.57
CA TYR A 31 21.98 -16.77 -8.59
C TYR A 31 21.32 -17.95 -7.87
N LYS A 32 21.29 -19.12 -8.52
CA LYS A 32 20.76 -20.39 -7.95
C LYS A 32 21.62 -20.92 -6.82
N ASN A 33 22.94 -20.77 -6.95
CA ASN A 33 23.87 -21.13 -5.88
C ASN A 33 23.51 -20.36 -4.61
N GLU A 34 23.65 -21.01 -3.45
CA GLU A 34 23.43 -20.38 -2.14
C GLU A 34 22.00 -19.85 -1.95
N CYS A 35 21.00 -20.55 -2.51
CA CYS A 35 19.58 -20.32 -2.21
C CYS A 35 18.89 -21.55 -1.61
N ALA A 36 19.61 -22.63 -1.31
CA ALA A 36 19.08 -23.78 -0.58
C ALA A 36 18.88 -23.42 0.90
N LEU A 37 17.75 -22.76 1.21
CA LEU A 37 17.51 -22.16 2.52
C LEU A 37 17.43 -23.23 3.64
N ASN A 38 17.25 -24.50 3.33
CA ASN A 38 17.26 -25.57 4.34
C ASN A 38 18.67 -26.09 4.67
N GLY A 39 19.73 -25.49 4.13
CA GLY A 39 21.12 -25.92 4.34
C GLY A 39 21.48 -27.23 3.61
N ARG A 40 20.59 -27.75 2.75
CA ARG A 40 20.88 -28.91 1.92
C ARG A 40 21.69 -28.49 0.69
N ILE A 41 22.45 -29.41 0.13
CA ILE A 41 23.02 -29.25 -1.20
C ILE A 41 21.85 -29.17 -2.19
N PHE A 42 21.88 -28.22 -3.11
CA PHE A 42 20.86 -28.06 -4.13
C PHE A 42 20.81 -29.32 -5.02
N THR A 43 19.72 -30.09 -4.95
CA THR A 43 19.59 -31.40 -5.62
C THR A 43 18.64 -31.43 -6.81
N GLY A 44 18.05 -30.30 -7.25
CA GLY A 44 17.04 -30.34 -8.31
C GLY A 44 16.09 -29.14 -8.31
N GLU A 45 14.78 -29.37 -8.32
CA GLU A 45 13.78 -28.30 -8.41
C GLU A 45 13.80 -27.37 -7.20
N LEU A 46 13.73 -26.05 -7.45
CA LEU A 46 13.64 -25.03 -6.40
C LEU A 46 12.24 -25.02 -5.80
N ASN A 47 12.13 -25.01 -4.47
CA ASN A 47 10.86 -24.67 -3.83
C ASN A 47 10.58 -23.16 -3.92
N GLN A 48 9.35 -22.75 -3.60
CA GLN A 48 8.92 -21.35 -3.76
C GLN A 48 9.77 -20.34 -2.99
N LEU A 49 10.29 -20.65 -1.80
CA LEU A 49 11.17 -19.74 -1.05
C LEU A 49 12.55 -19.62 -1.70
N GLU A 50 13.07 -20.72 -2.21
CA GLU A 50 14.34 -20.73 -2.94
C GLU A 50 14.18 -19.96 -4.27
N VAL A 51 13.01 -20.07 -4.89
CA VAL A 51 12.59 -19.23 -6.01
C VAL A 51 12.68 -17.74 -5.64
N ILE A 52 12.03 -17.32 -4.56
CA ILE A 52 12.08 -15.94 -4.09
C ILE A 52 13.52 -15.49 -3.80
N CYS A 53 14.37 -16.36 -3.22
CA CYS A 53 15.79 -16.07 -2.97
C CYS A 53 16.57 -15.77 -4.26
N VAL A 54 16.41 -16.59 -5.29
CA VAL A 54 17.12 -16.41 -6.57
C VAL A 54 16.73 -15.08 -7.21
N LYS A 55 15.42 -14.79 -7.26
CA LYS A 55 14.91 -13.51 -7.79
C LYS A 55 15.41 -12.32 -6.99
N PHE A 56 15.39 -12.42 -5.67
CA PHE A 56 15.86 -11.36 -4.77
C PHE A 56 17.34 -11.03 -5.02
N LYS A 57 18.21 -12.05 -5.10
CA LYS A 57 19.63 -11.87 -5.43
C LYS A 57 19.84 -11.25 -6.82
N SER A 58 19.06 -11.68 -7.80
CA SER A 58 19.13 -11.15 -9.17
C SER A 58 18.72 -9.68 -9.26
N PHE A 59 17.64 -9.27 -8.57
CA PHE A 59 17.24 -7.87 -8.49
C PHE A 59 18.24 -7.02 -7.74
N TYR A 60 18.76 -7.51 -6.61
CA TYR A 60 19.81 -6.80 -5.90
C TYR A 60 21.01 -6.54 -6.82
N ASN A 61 21.47 -7.55 -7.55
CA ASN A 61 22.59 -7.35 -8.49
C ASN A 61 22.21 -6.33 -9.57
N SER A 62 21.05 -6.48 -10.20
CA SER A 62 20.60 -5.57 -11.26
C SER A 62 20.51 -4.11 -10.81
N LEU A 63 19.99 -3.86 -9.60
CA LEU A 63 19.78 -2.52 -9.07
C LEU A 63 21.07 -1.90 -8.50
N PHE A 64 21.91 -2.69 -7.82
CA PHE A 64 23.04 -2.19 -7.02
C PHE A 64 24.42 -2.40 -7.66
N PHE A 65 24.50 -3.01 -8.85
CA PHE A 65 25.75 -3.24 -9.57
C PHE A 65 26.31 -1.96 -10.22
N SER A 66 25.46 -1.11 -10.78
CA SER A 66 25.93 0.11 -11.46
C SER A 66 26.33 1.21 -10.46
N LEU A 67 27.52 1.77 -10.63
CA LEU A 67 28.00 2.94 -9.86
C LEU A 67 27.11 4.18 -10.09
N SER A 68 26.46 4.28 -11.25
CA SER A 68 25.55 5.37 -11.58
C SER A 68 24.27 5.39 -10.76
N ASN A 69 24.00 4.35 -9.95
CA ASN A 69 22.76 4.18 -9.21
C ASN A 69 22.89 4.57 -7.73
N TYR A 70 24.02 5.13 -7.31
CA TYR A 70 24.30 5.39 -5.90
C TYR A 70 23.27 6.34 -5.26
N ASP A 71 22.78 7.31 -6.03
CA ASP A 71 21.75 8.27 -5.64
C ASP A 71 20.36 7.64 -5.47
N LYS A 72 20.10 6.47 -6.05
CA LYS A 72 18.81 5.74 -5.99
C LYS A 72 18.81 4.59 -4.98
N HIS A 73 19.92 4.33 -4.30
CA HIS A 73 20.09 3.14 -3.45
C HIS A 73 19.03 3.04 -2.34
N ASN A 74 18.50 4.16 -1.85
CA ASN A 74 17.47 4.16 -0.83
C ASN A 74 16.13 3.67 -1.40
N GLU A 75 15.70 4.22 -2.52
CA GLU A 75 14.50 3.84 -3.26
C GLU A 75 14.58 2.38 -3.71
N PHE A 76 15.75 1.93 -4.15
CA PHE A 76 15.97 0.53 -4.54
C PHE A 76 15.82 -0.42 -3.35
N ALA A 77 16.33 -0.04 -2.18
CA ALA A 77 16.15 -0.84 -0.97
C ALA A 77 14.67 -0.88 -0.53
N GLN A 78 13.96 0.25 -0.62
CA GLN A 78 12.52 0.31 -0.34
C GLN A 78 11.72 -0.57 -1.31
N PHE A 79 12.03 -0.53 -2.61
CA PHE A 79 11.41 -1.40 -3.61
C PHE A 79 11.66 -2.87 -3.28
N LEU A 80 12.91 -3.27 -3.00
CA LEU A 80 13.23 -4.64 -2.65
C LEU A 80 12.51 -5.09 -1.37
N ASN A 81 12.39 -4.22 -0.37
CA ASN A 81 11.63 -4.50 0.84
C ASN A 81 10.15 -4.78 0.54
N PHE A 82 9.53 -3.90 -0.25
CA PHE A 82 8.15 -4.09 -0.71
C PHE A 82 7.99 -5.38 -1.51
N TRP A 83 8.90 -5.64 -2.44
CA TRP A 83 8.83 -6.81 -3.31
C TRP A 83 8.91 -8.11 -2.52
N ILE A 84 9.83 -8.26 -1.56
CA ILE A 84 9.90 -9.46 -0.71
C ILE A 84 8.62 -9.60 0.14
N ASN A 85 8.13 -8.51 0.74
CA ASN A 85 6.86 -8.52 1.46
C ASN A 85 5.72 -9.04 0.57
N TYR A 86 5.66 -8.58 -0.67
CA TYR A 86 4.66 -8.99 -1.65
C TYR A 86 4.75 -10.48 -1.95
N GLN A 87 5.95 -10.99 -2.22
CA GLN A 87 6.16 -12.42 -2.49
C GLN A 87 5.85 -13.31 -1.29
N LEU A 88 6.29 -12.92 -0.08
CA LEU A 88 6.10 -13.74 1.11
C LEU A 88 4.64 -13.73 1.58
N LYS A 89 3.95 -12.58 1.53
CA LYS A 89 2.53 -12.46 1.92
C LYS A 89 1.57 -13.09 0.91
N ALA A 90 2.00 -13.29 -0.34
CA ALA A 90 1.20 -14.00 -1.34
C ALA A 90 0.96 -15.48 -0.94
N ASN A 91 1.86 -16.08 -0.15
CA ASN A 91 1.71 -17.44 0.33
C ASN A 91 1.66 -17.51 1.86
N LYS A 92 0.44 -17.70 2.39
CA LYS A 92 0.18 -17.82 3.84
C LYS A 92 0.83 -19.04 4.52
N SER A 93 1.35 -20.01 3.74
CA SER A 93 2.06 -21.17 4.30
C SER A 93 3.49 -20.85 4.74
N PHE A 94 4.05 -19.70 4.32
CA PHE A 94 5.36 -19.28 4.79
C PHE A 94 5.27 -18.79 6.23
N SER A 95 6.04 -19.42 7.11
CA SER A 95 6.15 -19.06 8.52
C SER A 95 7.29 -18.08 8.81
N THR A 96 8.07 -17.68 7.80
CA THR A 96 9.19 -16.75 7.97
C THR A 96 8.74 -15.30 7.84
N THR A 97 9.30 -14.45 8.69
CA THR A 97 9.25 -13.00 8.53
C THR A 97 10.20 -12.52 7.43
N VAL A 98 9.99 -11.31 6.93
CA VAL A 98 10.79 -10.72 5.84
C VAL A 98 12.23 -10.47 6.26
N ASP A 99 12.45 -10.02 7.49
CA ASP A 99 13.79 -9.80 8.05
C ASP A 99 14.56 -11.11 8.27
N SER A 100 13.89 -12.15 8.80
CA SER A 100 14.42 -13.50 8.95
C SER A 100 14.81 -14.09 7.59
N PHE A 101 13.96 -13.93 6.58
CA PHE A 101 14.27 -14.36 5.21
C PHE A 101 15.54 -13.67 4.69
N TYR A 102 15.65 -12.34 4.82
CA TYR A 102 16.84 -11.60 4.38
C TYR A 102 18.11 -12.05 5.11
N ASN A 103 18.07 -12.16 6.44
CA ASN A 103 19.22 -12.59 7.23
C ASN A 103 19.68 -13.98 6.81
N LYS A 104 18.73 -14.89 6.60
CA LYS A 104 19.02 -16.24 6.14
C LYS A 104 19.66 -16.28 4.76
N VAL A 105 19.16 -15.51 3.80
CA VAL A 105 19.77 -15.40 2.46
C VAL A 105 21.20 -14.85 2.55
N LYS A 106 21.42 -13.87 3.43
CA LYS A 106 22.74 -13.28 3.66
C LYS A 106 23.72 -14.25 4.32
N ASP A 107 23.25 -15.05 5.28
CA ASP A 107 24.08 -16.02 6.00
C ASP A 107 24.56 -17.15 5.07
N ILE A 108 23.69 -17.62 4.17
CA ILE A 108 24.05 -18.69 3.23
C ILE A 108 24.80 -18.18 2.00
N SER A 109 24.60 -16.92 1.60
CA SER A 109 25.20 -16.32 0.40
C SER A 109 26.14 -15.18 0.79
N PHE A 110 27.37 -15.53 1.17
CA PHE A 110 28.36 -14.58 1.72
C PHE A 110 28.73 -13.41 0.78
N ARG A 111 28.49 -13.56 -0.54
CA ARG A 111 28.69 -12.47 -1.52
C ARG A 111 27.47 -11.55 -1.66
N PHE A 112 26.30 -11.98 -1.21
CA PHE A 112 25.08 -11.21 -1.26
C PHE A 112 25.12 -10.06 -0.25
N ASP A 113 24.84 -8.84 -0.72
CA ASP A 113 24.79 -7.63 0.11
C ASP A 113 26.01 -7.44 1.05
N ILE A 114 27.21 -7.75 0.54
CA ILE A 114 28.47 -7.68 1.32
C ILE A 114 28.75 -6.27 1.88
N GLN A 115 28.30 -5.24 1.17
CA GLN A 115 28.41 -3.83 1.59
C GLN A 115 27.31 -3.40 2.56
N ASN A 116 26.43 -4.32 2.98
CA ASN A 116 25.33 -4.05 3.90
C ASN A 116 24.37 -2.93 3.41
N LYS A 117 24.18 -2.79 2.10
CA LYS A 117 23.31 -1.75 1.50
C LYS A 117 21.85 -1.92 1.93
N LEU A 118 21.42 -3.15 2.19
CA LEU A 118 20.06 -3.51 2.62
C LEU A 118 19.91 -3.69 4.15
N LYS A 119 21.00 -3.64 4.91
CA LYS A 119 20.97 -3.87 6.36
C LYS A 119 20.05 -2.85 7.05
N GLY A 120 19.08 -3.35 7.82
CA GLY A 120 18.09 -2.52 8.52
C GLY A 120 17.01 -1.90 7.61
N LYS A 121 17.00 -2.25 6.32
CA LYS A 121 16.02 -1.75 5.33
C LYS A 121 15.05 -2.80 4.83
N ILE A 122 15.28 -4.08 5.17
CA ILE A 122 14.40 -5.20 4.85
C ILE A 122 13.68 -5.62 6.14
N TYR A 123 12.36 -5.47 6.17
CA TYR A 123 11.51 -5.62 7.34
C TYR A 123 10.05 -5.90 6.94
N ASP A 124 9.26 -6.44 7.87
CA ASP A 124 7.83 -6.65 7.65
C ASP A 124 7.08 -5.31 7.61
N ILE A 125 6.50 -4.99 6.45
CA ILE A 125 5.68 -3.80 6.26
C ILE A 125 4.35 -4.02 6.96
N ASN A 126 3.86 -3.03 7.71
CA ASN A 126 2.55 -3.16 8.35
C ASN A 126 1.42 -3.32 7.32
N VAL A 127 0.28 -3.86 7.75
CA VAL A 127 -0.81 -4.24 6.84
C VAL A 127 -1.33 -3.06 6.03
N GLU A 128 -1.53 -1.91 6.67
CA GLU A 128 -2.10 -0.72 6.02
C GLU A 128 -1.16 -0.15 4.95
N GLN A 129 0.11 0.08 5.30
CA GLN A 129 1.13 0.55 4.36
C GLN A 129 1.33 -0.45 3.22
N PHE A 130 1.32 -1.76 3.51
CA PHE A 130 1.44 -2.79 2.49
C PHE A 130 0.26 -2.75 1.50
N THR A 131 -0.97 -2.59 1.99
CA THR A 131 -2.16 -2.43 1.15
C THR A 131 -2.04 -1.19 0.25
N ASN A 132 -1.59 -0.06 0.80
CA ASN A 132 -1.40 1.17 0.04
C ASN A 132 -0.31 1.04 -1.03
N MET A 133 0.84 0.43 -0.69
CA MET A 133 1.89 0.14 -1.67
C MET A 133 1.41 -0.81 -2.77
N LYS A 134 0.58 -1.80 -2.43
CA LYS A 134 0.00 -2.73 -3.41
C LYS A 134 -0.90 -2.01 -4.41
N PHE A 135 -1.75 -1.08 -3.95
CA PHE A 135 -2.55 -0.27 -4.87
C PHE A 135 -1.68 0.49 -5.87
N LEU A 136 -0.64 1.18 -5.40
CA LEU A 136 0.28 1.89 -6.29
C LEU A 136 1.01 0.93 -7.23
N TYR A 137 1.47 -0.22 -6.74
CA TYR A 137 2.12 -1.23 -7.56
C TYR A 137 1.22 -1.74 -8.70
N ASP A 138 -0.03 -2.08 -8.40
CA ASP A 138 -0.99 -2.55 -9.40
C ASP A 138 -1.29 -1.44 -10.43
N LEU A 139 -1.45 -0.19 -9.97
CA LEU A 139 -1.65 0.98 -10.83
C LEU A 139 -0.47 1.21 -11.78
N TYR A 140 0.75 1.29 -11.25
CA TYR A 140 1.96 1.51 -12.06
C TYR A 140 2.27 0.33 -12.98
N SER A 141 1.96 -0.91 -12.58
CA SER A 141 2.09 -2.10 -13.42
C SER A 141 1.20 -2.04 -14.66
N ASN A 142 -0.08 -1.72 -14.46
CA ASN A 142 -1.04 -1.59 -15.56
C ASN A 142 -0.69 -0.40 -16.46
N TYR A 143 -0.30 0.74 -15.88
CA TYR A 143 0.21 1.90 -16.61
C TYR A 143 1.44 1.57 -17.47
N SER A 144 2.40 0.82 -16.92
CA SER A 144 3.60 0.39 -17.65
C SER A 144 3.27 -0.54 -18.81
N SER A 145 2.25 -1.40 -18.66
CA SER A 145 1.75 -2.24 -19.75
C SER A 145 1.12 -1.41 -20.88
N ILE A 146 0.33 -0.38 -20.55
CA ILE A 146 -0.20 0.58 -21.53
C ILE A 146 0.94 1.25 -22.29
N LYS A 147 1.92 1.81 -21.58
CA LYS A 147 3.10 2.44 -22.22
C LYS A 147 3.83 1.47 -23.13
N ARG A 148 4.08 0.23 -22.69
CA ARG A 148 4.81 -0.75 -23.51
C ARG A 148 4.08 -1.11 -24.80
N ILE A 149 2.76 -1.31 -24.73
CA ILE A 149 1.94 -1.54 -25.93
C ILE A 149 2.05 -0.33 -26.86
N ASN A 150 1.91 0.85 -26.27
CA ASN A 150 1.97 2.10 -27.00
C ASN A 150 3.32 2.38 -27.67
N ASP A 151 4.44 1.97 -27.06
CA ASP A 151 5.78 2.27 -27.57
C ASP A 151 6.26 1.26 -28.62
N PHE A 152 5.82 -0.01 -28.54
CA PHE A 152 6.44 -1.11 -29.30
C PHE A 152 5.46 -1.93 -30.17
N SER A 153 4.15 -1.64 -30.15
CA SER A 153 3.14 -2.33 -30.98
C SER A 153 3.19 -3.87 -30.87
N ILE A 154 3.27 -4.39 -29.63
CA ILE A 154 3.65 -5.80 -29.38
C ILE A 154 2.52 -6.82 -29.65
N SER A 155 1.28 -6.41 -29.94
CA SER A 155 0.20 -7.32 -30.39
C SER A 155 -1.09 -6.56 -30.75
N GLU A 156 -2.13 -7.27 -31.22
CA GLU A 156 -3.51 -6.81 -31.39
C GLU A 156 -4.23 -6.38 -30.08
N ASN A 157 -3.52 -6.13 -28.99
CA ASN A 157 -4.12 -5.88 -27.67
C ASN A 157 -4.44 -4.41 -27.44
N ASN A 158 -5.63 -4.17 -26.88
CA ASN A 158 -6.07 -2.81 -26.58
C ASN A 158 -5.50 -2.35 -25.24
N CYS A 159 -5.10 -1.08 -25.18
CA CYS A 159 -4.74 -0.42 -23.93
C CYS A 159 -5.94 -0.31 -22.96
N LEU A 160 -7.17 -0.57 -23.46
CA LEU A 160 -8.41 -0.52 -22.71
C LEU A 160 -8.48 -1.55 -21.58
N GLU A 161 -7.98 -2.77 -21.75
CA GLU A 161 -7.99 -3.78 -20.67
C GLU A 161 -7.18 -3.30 -19.46
N TYR A 162 -5.96 -2.80 -19.70
CA TYR A 162 -5.12 -2.25 -18.64
C TYR A 162 -5.68 -0.93 -18.08
N SER A 163 -6.33 -0.13 -18.92
CA SER A 163 -7.05 1.07 -18.49
C SER A 163 -8.20 0.74 -17.54
N GLN A 164 -9.00 -0.29 -17.84
CA GLN A 164 -10.07 -0.80 -16.96
C GLN A 164 -9.51 -1.29 -15.62
N LYS A 165 -8.37 -2.00 -15.65
CA LYS A 165 -7.67 -2.40 -14.43
C LYS A 165 -7.21 -1.20 -13.61
N CYS A 166 -6.63 -0.17 -14.25
CA CYS A 166 -6.29 1.09 -13.57
C CYS A 166 -7.50 1.76 -12.93
N VAL A 167 -8.62 1.89 -13.65
CA VAL A 167 -9.86 2.49 -13.13
C VAL A 167 -10.33 1.75 -11.88
N LYS A 168 -10.45 0.42 -11.95
CA LYS A 168 -10.90 -0.40 -10.83
C LYS A 168 -9.98 -0.27 -9.61
N THR A 169 -8.68 -0.42 -9.80
CA THR A 169 -7.71 -0.30 -8.71
C THR A 169 -7.70 1.11 -8.11
N TYR A 170 -7.86 2.15 -8.95
CA TYR A 170 -7.90 3.54 -8.50
C TYR A 170 -9.18 3.83 -7.73
N GLU A 171 -10.32 3.29 -8.15
CA GLU A 171 -11.61 3.42 -7.45
C GLU A 171 -11.53 2.88 -6.02
N ASP A 172 -10.89 1.72 -5.83
CA ASP A 172 -10.66 1.15 -4.50
C ASP A 172 -9.67 1.99 -3.68
N ALA A 173 -8.59 2.46 -4.31
CA ALA A 173 -7.54 3.24 -3.66
C ALA A 173 -8.02 4.62 -3.20
N ILE A 174 -8.80 5.33 -4.03
CA ILE A 174 -9.21 6.71 -3.78
C ILE A 174 -10.18 6.84 -2.61
N GLN A 175 -10.91 5.77 -2.24
CA GLN A 175 -11.77 5.78 -1.04
C GLN A 175 -10.99 6.08 0.25
N LYS A 176 -9.70 5.78 0.28
CA LYS A 176 -8.80 6.09 1.40
C LYS A 176 -8.32 7.55 1.43
N CYS A 177 -8.75 8.35 0.45
CA CYS A 177 -8.29 9.71 0.22
C CYS A 177 -9.46 10.70 0.18
N PRO A 178 -10.12 10.94 1.32
CA PRO A 178 -11.12 12.00 1.42
C PRO A 178 -10.52 13.39 1.16
N ASP A 179 -9.22 13.54 1.42
CA ASP A 179 -8.41 14.70 1.07
C ASP A 179 -6.99 14.26 0.62
N ASP A 180 -6.22 15.22 0.10
CA ASP A 180 -4.85 15.00 -0.42
C ASP A 180 -3.76 15.14 0.66
N THR A 181 -4.09 14.98 1.95
CA THR A 181 -3.14 15.33 3.03
C THR A 181 -2.12 14.22 3.30
N THR A 182 -2.55 12.96 3.22
CA THR A 182 -1.70 11.80 3.55
C THR A 182 -0.63 11.56 2.48
N ILE A 183 0.47 10.92 2.89
CA ILE A 183 1.60 10.58 2.00
C ILE A 183 1.11 9.65 0.86
N PHE A 184 0.19 8.72 1.17
CA PHE A 184 -0.44 7.85 0.18
C PHE A 184 -1.29 8.64 -0.82
N CYS A 185 -2.14 9.56 -0.37
CA CYS A 185 -3.02 10.33 -1.26
C CYS A 185 -2.24 11.26 -2.18
N LYS A 186 -1.15 11.85 -1.69
CA LYS A 186 -0.20 12.60 -2.54
C LYS A 186 0.43 11.70 -3.61
N ALA A 187 0.84 10.49 -3.26
CA ALA A 187 1.39 9.53 -4.23
C ALA A 187 0.34 9.08 -5.26
N LEU A 188 -0.90 8.86 -4.85
CA LEU A 188 -2.02 8.51 -5.72
C LEU A 188 -2.35 9.65 -6.70
N LYS A 189 -2.33 10.90 -6.24
CA LYS A 189 -2.48 12.09 -7.09
C LYS A 189 -1.36 12.23 -8.11
N VAL A 190 -0.11 11.94 -7.73
CA VAL A 190 1.03 11.91 -8.66
C VAL A 190 0.81 10.85 -9.74
N PHE A 191 0.32 9.66 -9.38
CA PHE A 191 -0.05 8.64 -10.35
C PHE A 191 -1.15 9.12 -11.31
N LYS A 192 -2.25 9.70 -10.79
CA LYS A 192 -3.34 10.23 -11.63
C LYS A 192 -2.82 11.24 -12.65
N GLY A 193 -1.95 12.17 -12.24
CA GLY A 193 -1.32 13.12 -13.15
C GLY A 193 -0.51 12.47 -14.27
N LYS A 194 0.21 11.38 -13.99
CA LYS A 194 0.93 10.60 -15.02
C LYS A 194 -0.01 9.89 -15.98
N TYR A 195 -1.09 9.31 -15.45
CA TYR A 195 -2.10 8.61 -16.24
C TYR A 195 -2.85 9.56 -17.17
N ASP A 196 -3.39 10.65 -16.65
CA ASP A 196 -4.10 11.68 -17.42
C ASP A 196 -3.19 12.33 -18.48
N GLY A 197 -1.89 12.43 -18.18
CA GLY A 197 -0.89 12.95 -19.09
C GLY A 197 -0.68 12.11 -20.36
N ILE A 198 -1.03 10.82 -20.36
CA ILE A 198 -0.98 9.98 -21.57
C ILE A 198 -2.10 10.35 -22.54
N ASN A 199 -3.33 10.54 -22.04
CA ASN A 199 -4.48 10.90 -22.87
C ASN A 199 -4.31 12.27 -23.54
N LYS A 200 -3.72 13.25 -22.84
CA LYS A 200 -3.56 14.63 -23.34
C LYS A 200 -2.56 14.80 -24.48
N LYS A 201 -1.69 13.81 -24.72
CA LYS A 201 -0.53 13.96 -25.62
C LYS A 201 -0.72 13.33 -27.01
N GLU A 202 -1.93 12.89 -27.35
CA GLU A 202 -2.19 12.02 -28.53
C GLU A 202 -1.22 10.83 -28.56
N ALA A 203 -0.75 10.41 -27.37
CA ALA A 203 0.39 9.51 -27.26
C ALA A 203 0.02 8.08 -27.66
N LEU A 204 -1.27 7.74 -27.66
CA LEU A 204 -1.85 6.40 -27.81
C LEU A 204 -1.81 5.85 -29.25
N LYS A 205 -0.70 6.05 -29.98
CA LYS A 205 -0.55 5.73 -31.40
C LYS A 205 -0.75 4.24 -31.72
N ASN A 206 -0.29 3.37 -30.83
CA ASN A 206 -0.36 1.92 -31.02
C ASN A 206 -1.48 1.28 -30.19
N CYS A 207 -2.34 2.09 -29.55
CA CYS A 207 -3.52 1.61 -28.86
C CYS A 207 -4.72 1.62 -29.80
N LYS A 208 -5.58 0.59 -29.73
CA LYS A 208 -6.85 0.56 -30.49
C LYS A 208 -7.87 1.62 -30.06
N VAL A 209 -7.71 2.17 -28.85
CA VAL A 209 -8.56 3.22 -28.29
C VAL A 209 -7.89 4.58 -28.46
N GLN A 210 -8.69 5.60 -28.76
CA GLN A 210 -8.22 6.98 -28.89
C GLN A 210 -7.92 7.63 -27.54
N GLU A 211 -8.60 7.18 -26.49
CA GLU A 211 -8.40 7.61 -25.10
C GLU A 211 -8.51 6.44 -24.13
N LEU A 212 -7.77 6.50 -23.03
CA LEU A 212 -7.94 5.61 -21.89
C LEU A 212 -9.13 6.08 -21.04
N LEU A 213 -9.79 5.15 -20.35
CA LEU A 213 -10.87 5.47 -19.43
C LEU A 213 -10.39 6.43 -18.33
N PRO A 214 -11.15 7.46 -17.98
CA PRO A 214 -10.79 8.42 -16.96
C PRO A 214 -10.76 7.76 -15.57
N LEU A 215 -9.79 8.14 -14.74
CA LEU A 215 -9.76 7.72 -13.34
C LEU A 215 -10.82 8.48 -12.54
N PRO A 216 -11.57 7.81 -11.65
CA PRO A 216 -12.65 8.45 -10.90
C PRO A 216 -12.10 9.49 -9.90
N GLU A 217 -12.98 10.38 -9.46
CA GLU A 217 -12.74 11.26 -8.31
C GLU A 217 -13.22 10.58 -7.02
N TYR A 218 -12.73 11.07 -5.87
CA TYR A 218 -13.27 10.66 -4.58
C TYR A 218 -14.77 10.98 -4.50
N LYS A 219 -15.55 10.03 -3.99
CA LYS A 219 -16.97 10.22 -3.68
C LYS A 219 -17.15 9.98 -2.20
N ALA A 220 -17.60 11.01 -1.47
CA ALA A 220 -17.95 10.85 -0.08
C ALA A 220 -19.05 9.79 0.07
N PRO A 221 -18.98 8.90 1.08
CA PRO A 221 -20.05 7.95 1.33
C PRO A 221 -21.37 8.69 1.49
N THR A 222 -22.39 8.31 0.71
CA THR A 222 -23.74 8.82 0.89
C THR A 222 -24.25 8.27 2.22
N VAL A 223 -24.33 9.12 3.24
CA VAL A 223 -25.02 8.78 4.49
C VAL A 223 -26.50 8.64 4.15
N ASP A 224 -26.97 7.40 4.04
CA ASP A 224 -28.39 7.10 3.97
C ASP A 224 -29.01 7.53 5.32
N ARG A 225 -29.48 8.77 5.36
CA ARG A 225 -30.29 9.29 6.46
C ARG A 225 -31.64 8.61 6.34
N ARG A 226 -31.73 7.36 6.79
CA ARG A 226 -33.03 6.71 7.05
C ARG A 226 -33.76 7.62 8.03
N THR A 227 -34.76 8.28 7.48
CA THR A 227 -35.75 9.10 8.16
C THR A 227 -36.18 8.38 9.43
N SER A 228 -35.89 8.97 10.60
CA SER A 228 -36.66 8.65 11.79
C SER A 228 -38.12 8.89 11.42
N GLN A 229 -38.90 7.81 11.39
CA GLN A 229 -40.32 7.85 11.14
C GLN A 229 -40.96 8.87 12.10
N GLU A 230 -41.51 9.93 11.54
CA GLU A 230 -42.69 10.58 12.10
C GLU A 230 -43.74 9.49 12.34
N GLY A 231 -44.12 9.31 13.60
CA GLY A 231 -45.27 8.50 13.93
C GLY A 231 -46.53 9.21 13.46
N GLU A 232 -47.18 8.66 12.44
CA GLU A 232 -48.60 8.92 12.18
C GLU A 232 -49.41 8.36 13.35
N LEU A 233 -49.94 9.26 14.18
CA LEU A 233 -51.02 8.97 15.11
C LEU A 233 -52.34 9.16 14.36
N SER A 234 -53.02 8.05 14.06
CA SER A 234 -54.39 8.03 13.54
C SER A 234 -55.41 7.87 14.68
N SER A 235 -56.54 8.58 14.54
CA SER A 235 -57.77 8.56 15.35
C SER A 235 -57.62 9.16 16.77
N MET A 236 -58.48 10.07 17.26
CA MET A 236 -59.93 10.15 17.14
C MET A 236 -60.42 11.57 17.51
N GLU A 237 -61.35 12.15 16.74
CA GLU A 237 -62.14 13.31 17.20
C GLU A 237 -63.15 12.85 18.24
N GLN A 238 -63.16 13.47 19.42
CA GLN A 238 -64.42 13.79 20.10
C GLN A 238 -64.21 15.00 21.02
N SER A 239 -64.96 16.05 20.74
CA SER A 239 -65.21 17.19 21.60
C SER A 239 -65.94 16.77 22.87
N ASP A 240 -65.50 17.23 24.04
CA ASP A 240 -66.43 17.90 24.96
C ASP A 240 -65.71 18.77 26.00
N GLN A 241 -66.48 19.70 26.54
CA GLN A 241 -66.11 20.88 27.29
C GLN A 241 -65.65 20.64 28.74
N THR A 242 -65.05 21.70 29.29
CA THR A 242 -65.16 22.19 30.69
C THR A 242 -64.38 21.48 31.83
N GLU A 243 -63.42 22.22 32.38
CA GLU A 243 -63.24 22.62 33.79
C GLU A 243 -61.79 22.54 34.34
N HIS A 244 -61.33 23.69 34.86
CA HIS A 244 -60.17 23.92 35.74
C HIS A 244 -60.39 23.26 37.13
N PRO A 245 -59.50 23.40 38.14
CA PRO A 245 -58.02 23.43 38.19
C PRO A 245 -57.47 22.51 39.32
N SER A 246 -56.16 22.26 39.40
CA SER A 246 -55.42 22.17 40.69
C SER A 246 -53.90 21.92 40.53
N THR A 247 -53.14 22.98 40.78
CA THR A 247 -51.77 22.97 41.36
C THR A 247 -51.78 22.44 42.80
N PRO A 248 -50.65 22.37 43.53
CA PRO A 248 -49.25 22.04 43.19
C PRO A 248 -48.67 21.01 44.20
N TYR A 249 -47.41 20.56 44.08
CA TYR A 249 -46.56 20.46 45.28
C TYR A 249 -45.08 20.62 44.96
N PHE A 250 -44.49 21.48 45.77
CA PHE A 250 -43.15 22.06 45.74
C PHE A 250 -42.29 21.37 46.82
N SER A 251 -40.97 21.45 46.67
CA SER A 251 -39.93 21.69 47.70
C SER A 251 -38.71 20.75 47.56
N TYR A 252 -37.52 21.26 47.19
CA TYR A 252 -36.49 21.98 47.99
C TYR A 252 -35.65 20.98 48.83
N VAL A 253 -34.31 21.04 49.02
CA VAL A 253 -33.13 21.65 48.40
C VAL A 253 -31.95 21.35 49.36
N ILE A 254 -30.77 21.06 48.79
CA ILE A 254 -29.37 21.36 49.23
C ILE A 254 -28.84 20.94 50.62
N GLY A 255 -27.58 20.46 50.61
CA GLY A 255 -26.57 20.73 51.67
C GLY A 255 -25.44 19.70 51.77
N PHE A 256 -24.44 19.73 50.88
CA PHE A 256 -23.02 20.14 51.10
C PHE A 256 -22.21 19.50 52.25
N THR A 257 -21.06 18.88 51.91
CA THR A 257 -19.65 19.30 52.21
C THR A 257 -18.70 18.10 52.31
N GLY A 258 -17.45 18.26 51.86
CA GLY A 258 -16.35 17.34 52.19
C GLY A 258 -15.15 17.38 51.23
N SER A 259 -14.16 18.20 51.56
CA SER A 259 -12.89 18.45 50.86
C SER A 259 -11.99 17.24 50.65
N PHE A 260 -11.24 17.20 49.54
CA PHE A 260 -9.88 16.63 49.51
C PHE A 260 -8.93 17.53 48.70
N ILE A 261 -8.07 18.21 49.45
CA ILE A 261 -6.87 18.92 48.99
C ILE A 261 -5.71 17.92 49.04
N GLY A 262 -4.85 17.95 48.01
CA GLY A 262 -3.42 17.66 48.15
C GLY A 262 -2.98 16.24 47.78
N ILE A 263 -2.33 16.11 46.63
CA ILE A 263 -0.97 15.56 46.46
C ILE A 263 -0.60 15.83 44.98
N PHE A 264 -0.01 16.99 44.75
CA PHE A 264 0.91 17.25 43.65
C PHE A 264 2.17 17.81 44.32
N PHE A 265 3.35 17.46 43.80
CA PHE A 265 4.70 17.77 44.28
C PHE A 265 5.34 16.80 45.29
N THR A 266 5.93 15.71 44.79
CA THR A 266 7.26 15.22 45.24
C THR A 266 7.83 14.20 44.23
N LEU A 267 8.25 14.61 43.03
CA LEU A 267 9.12 13.79 42.16
C LEU A 267 10.09 14.64 41.29
N LEU A 268 10.59 15.76 41.80
CA LEU A 268 11.58 16.59 41.07
C LEU A 268 12.88 16.86 41.81
N ILE A 269 13.26 16.02 42.78
CA ILE A 269 14.60 16.05 43.35
C ILE A 269 15.04 14.61 43.57
N LEU A 270 15.68 14.01 42.56
CA LEU A 270 16.67 12.92 42.65
C LEU A 270 17.08 12.51 41.23
N TYR A 271 17.74 13.43 40.52
CA TYR A 271 18.72 13.07 39.49
C TYR A 271 19.79 14.17 39.50
N LYS A 272 20.86 13.91 40.24
CA LYS A 272 22.17 14.52 40.09
C LYS A 272 23.17 13.38 40.01
#